data_AF-A0A9P5V1T3-F1
#
_entry.id   AF-A0A9P5V1T3-F1
#
_cell.length_a   1.000
_cell.length_b   1.000
_cell.length_c   1.000
_cell.angle_alpha   90.00
_cell.angle_beta   90.00
_cell.angle_gamma   90.00
#
_symmetry.space_group_name_H-M   'P 1'
#
loop_
_entity.id
_entity.type
_entity.pdbx_description
1 polymer ?
#
loop_
_entity_poly.entity_id
_entity_poly.type
_entity_poly.pdbx_seq_one_letter_code
_entity_poly.pdbx_strand_id
1 'polypeptide(L)'
;MNTTHLTLDEKRTLDYLESVKTRLSQLQESIHFFLRSINPETTPGTVAWTELHSKFNVLIAKYLHLTNILNDPRIAFNPRNYTVFPFEPPANDQQVQNLSVLLRTKLFPELEQADEERIKEGTIPGLPALPPSPAPNRAVNPAGVNTPVGTADEKKQWNAYKLKVMMHDELCRKADGIFEQQRDMVHTKVRYESDDGDEEDD
;
A
#
# COMPACT_ATOMS: atom_id res chain seq x y z
N MET A 1 -30.44 28.78 -8.80
CA MET A 1 -30.05 27.35 -8.84
C MET A 1 -28.92 27.23 -9.85
N ASN A 2 -27.67 27.30 -9.40
CA ASN A 2 -26.51 27.19 -10.29
C ASN A 2 -26.19 25.71 -10.47
N THR A 3 -26.61 25.13 -11.59
CA THR A 3 -26.05 23.87 -12.09
C THR A 3 -24.65 24.15 -12.60
N THR A 4 -23.64 23.98 -11.75
CA THR A 4 -22.24 23.97 -12.14
C THR A 4 -22.00 22.77 -13.05
N HIS A 5 -21.76 23.03 -14.34
CA HIS A 5 -21.27 22.02 -15.27
C HIS A 5 -19.85 21.64 -14.82
N LEU A 6 -19.72 20.51 -14.12
CA LEU A 6 -18.42 19.92 -13.82
C LEU A 6 -17.72 19.56 -15.13
N THR A 7 -16.45 19.91 -15.22
CA THR A 7 -15.57 19.44 -16.30
C THR A 7 -15.45 17.91 -16.26
N LEU A 8 -15.11 17.29 -17.39
CA LEU A 8 -14.95 15.83 -17.47
C LEU A 8 -13.91 15.30 -16.47
N ASP A 9 -12.86 16.08 -16.21
CA ASP A 9 -11.77 15.72 -15.30
C ASP A 9 -12.18 15.85 -13.83
N GLU A 10 -12.98 16.86 -13.48
CA GLU A 10 -13.58 16.98 -12.14
C GLU A 10 -14.54 15.82 -11.87
N LYS A 11 -15.35 15.42 -12.85
CA LYS A 11 -16.23 14.26 -12.72
C LYS A 11 -15.43 12.97 -12.47
N ARG A 12 -14.37 12.72 -13.24
CA ARG A 12 -13.48 11.56 -13.04
C ARG A 12 -12.81 11.57 -11.67
N THR A 13 -12.42 12.75 -11.18
CA THR A 13 -11.84 12.93 -9.85
C THR A 13 -12.85 12.60 -8.75
N LEU A 14 -14.08 13.08 -8.87
CA LEU A 14 -15.15 12.78 -7.92
C LEU A 14 -15.50 11.29 -7.91
N ASP A 15 -15.61 10.66 -9.08
CA ASP A 15 -15.87 9.22 -9.20
C ASP A 15 -14.76 8.40 -8.53
N TYR A 16 -13.50 8.82 -8.70
CA TYR A 16 -12.35 8.22 -8.01
C TYR A 16 -12.44 8.38 -6.48
N LEU A 17 -12.67 9.61 -6.00
CA LEU A 17 -12.75 9.89 -4.57
C LEU A 17 -13.93 9.14 -3.91
N GLU A 18 -15.06 9.03 -4.59
CA GLU A 18 -16.22 8.26 -4.10
C GLU A 18 -15.92 6.76 -4.05
N SER A 19 -15.17 6.24 -5.03
CA SER A 19 -14.67 4.86 -5.00
C SER A 19 -13.75 4.63 -3.79
N VAL A 20 -12.77 5.51 -3.57
CA VAL A 20 -11.87 5.44 -2.41
C VAL A 20 -12.63 5.51 -1.09
N LYS A 21 -13.57 6.45 -0.97
CA LYS A 21 -14.44 6.60 0.20
C LYS A 21 -15.24 5.32 0.48
N THR A 22 -15.88 4.75 -0.54
CA THR A 22 -16.63 3.49 -0.42
C THR A 22 -15.73 2.36 0.10
N ARG A 23 -14.49 2.26 -0.40
CA ARG A 23 -13.53 1.24 0.06
C ARG A 23 -13.05 1.48 1.47
N LEU A 24 -12.81 2.73 1.86
CA LEU A 24 -12.46 3.09 3.23
C LEU A 24 -13.57 2.72 4.20
N SER A 25 -14.84 3.01 3.87
CA SER A 25 -15.99 2.60 4.69
C SER A 25 -16.07 1.08 4.84
N GLN A 26 -15.92 0.31 3.75
CA GLN A 26 -15.90 -1.16 3.81
C GLN A 26 -14.75 -1.71 4.64
N LEU A 27 -13.58 -1.08 4.59
CA LEU A 27 -12.42 -1.47 5.40
C LEU A 27 -12.69 -1.17 6.88
N GLN A 28 -13.20 0.02 7.19
CA GLN A 28 -13.57 0.42 8.55
C GLN A 28 -14.60 -0.55 9.16
N GLU A 29 -15.66 -0.90 8.43
CA GLU A 29 -16.65 -1.89 8.87
C GLU A 29 -16.01 -3.24 9.18
N SER A 30 -15.05 -3.66 8.36
CA SER A 30 -14.33 -4.93 8.55
C SER A 30 -13.42 -4.89 9.78
N ILE A 31 -12.75 -3.76 10.02
CA ILE A 31 -11.96 -3.53 11.23
C ILE A 31 -12.87 -3.59 12.46
N HIS A 32 -14.02 -2.90 12.43
CA HIS A 32 -14.96 -2.94 13.56
C HIS A 32 -15.48 -4.36 13.82
N PHE A 33 -15.81 -5.12 12.78
CA PHE A 33 -16.24 -6.51 12.93
C PHE A 33 -15.12 -7.40 13.50
N PHE A 34 -13.89 -7.22 13.01
CA PHE A 34 -12.71 -7.90 13.53
C PHE A 34 -12.47 -7.58 15.02
N LEU A 35 -12.49 -6.29 15.39
CA LEU A 35 -12.31 -5.84 16.77
C LEU A 35 -13.39 -6.39 17.71
N ARG A 36 -14.65 -6.42 17.29
CA ARG A 36 -15.73 -7.05 18.08
C ARG A 36 -15.51 -8.55 18.28
N SER A 37 -14.92 -9.24 17.31
CA SER A 37 -14.66 -10.65 17.44
C SER A 37 -13.53 -10.99 18.40
N ILE A 38 -12.56 -10.08 18.60
CA ILE A 38 -11.44 -10.28 19.52
C ILE A 38 -11.65 -9.60 20.88
N ASN A 39 -12.64 -8.70 20.99
CA ASN A 39 -12.90 -7.99 22.23
C ASN A 39 -13.56 -8.95 23.25
N PRO A 40 -12.92 -9.16 24.42
CA PRO A 40 -13.44 -10.06 25.45
C PRO A 40 -14.80 -9.65 26.01
N GLU A 41 -15.17 -8.36 25.91
CA GLU A 41 -16.48 -7.87 26.35
C GLU A 41 -17.63 -8.31 25.44
N THR A 42 -17.37 -8.42 24.14
CA THR A 42 -18.39 -8.77 23.14
C THR A 42 -18.39 -10.26 22.77
N THR A 43 -17.25 -10.93 22.90
CA THR A 43 -17.12 -12.38 22.65
C THR A 43 -16.42 -13.02 23.84
N PRO A 44 -17.15 -13.39 24.91
CA PRO A 44 -16.54 -14.03 26.07
C PRO A 44 -16.05 -15.44 25.73
N GLY A 45 -14.74 -15.63 25.72
CA GLY A 45 -14.08 -16.91 25.43
C GLY A 45 -12.80 -16.76 24.59
N THR A 46 -12.15 -17.88 24.29
CA THR A 46 -11.01 -17.92 23.36
C THR A 46 -11.53 -18.06 21.92
N VAL A 47 -11.17 -17.12 21.05
CA VAL A 47 -11.51 -17.17 19.61
C VAL A 47 -10.65 -18.25 18.95
N ALA A 48 -11.27 -19.10 18.13
CA ALA A 48 -10.55 -20.11 17.36
C ALA A 48 -9.56 -19.44 16.39
N TRP A 49 -8.32 -19.94 16.32
CA TRP A 49 -7.29 -19.40 15.43
C TRP A 49 -7.72 -19.37 13.96
N THR A 50 -8.42 -20.41 13.50
CA THR A 50 -8.94 -20.50 12.13
C THR A 50 -9.92 -19.38 11.80
N GLU A 51 -10.77 -19.00 12.75
CA GLU A 51 -11.71 -17.89 12.61
C GLU A 51 -10.99 -16.55 12.57
N LEU A 52 -10.03 -16.33 13.47
CA LEU A 52 -9.21 -15.13 13.51
C LEU A 52 -8.44 -14.95 12.19
N HIS A 53 -7.78 -16.01 11.73
CA HIS A 53 -7.01 -16.03 10.49
C HIS A 53 -7.89 -15.76 9.27
N SER A 54 -9.09 -16.36 9.19
CA SER A 54 -10.03 -16.08 8.11
C SER A 54 -10.46 -14.61 8.09
N LYS A 55 -10.79 -14.03 9.25
CA LYS A 55 -11.20 -12.62 9.35
C LYS A 55 -10.04 -11.67 9.02
N PHE A 56 -8.82 -12.03 9.41
CA PHE A 56 -7.61 -11.30 9.06
C PHE A 56 -7.35 -11.32 7.55
N ASN A 57 -7.50 -12.46 6.89
CA ASN A 57 -7.33 -12.56 5.42
C ASN A 57 -8.33 -11.67 4.67
N VAL A 58 -9.59 -11.58 5.13
CA VAL A 58 -10.58 -10.66 4.56
C VAL A 58 -10.14 -9.20 4.74
N LEU A 59 -9.59 -8.86 5.91
CA LEU A 59 -9.07 -7.52 6.18
C LEU A 59 -7.91 -7.16 5.25
N ILE A 60 -6.94 -8.07 5.10
CA ILE A 60 -5.79 -7.90 4.20
C ILE A 60 -6.23 -7.77 2.76
N ALA A 61 -7.17 -8.60 2.29
CA ALA A 61 -7.69 -8.50 0.93
C ALA A 61 -8.33 -7.13 0.65
N LYS A 62 -9.11 -6.59 1.60
CA LYS A 62 -9.72 -5.25 1.48
C LYS A 62 -8.67 -4.14 1.51
N TYR A 63 -7.65 -4.27 2.37
CA TYR A 63 -6.53 -3.33 2.43
C TYR A 63 -5.73 -3.32 1.12
N LEU A 64 -5.37 -4.50 0.59
CA LEU A 64 -4.64 -4.63 -0.68
C LEU A 64 -5.44 -4.04 -1.84
N HIS A 65 -6.76 -4.25 -1.86
CA HIS A 65 -7.62 -3.66 -2.88
C HIS A 65 -7.62 -2.12 -2.82
N LEU A 66 -7.68 -1.52 -1.63
CA LEU A 66 -7.56 -0.08 -1.45
C LEU A 66 -6.19 0.43 -1.93
N THR A 67 -5.11 -0.23 -1.54
CA THR A 67 -3.75 0.10 -1.94
C THR A 67 -3.56 0.03 -3.46
N ASN A 68 -4.16 -0.96 -4.12
CA ASN A 68 -4.13 -1.07 -5.57
C ASN A 68 -4.86 0.07 -6.27
N ILE A 69 -6.00 0.53 -5.73
CA ILE A 69 -6.71 1.71 -6.25
C ILE A 69 -5.87 2.97 -6.08
N LEU A 70 -5.29 3.18 -4.90
CA LEU A 70 -4.49 4.37 -4.60
C LEU A 70 -3.20 4.46 -5.42
N ASN A 71 -2.66 3.32 -5.84
CA ASN A 71 -1.42 3.22 -6.62
C ASN A 71 -1.65 2.88 -8.10
N ASP A 72 -2.90 2.82 -8.59
CA ASP A 72 -3.17 2.44 -9.98
C ASP A 72 -2.67 3.55 -10.93
N PRO A 73 -1.63 3.28 -11.75
CA PRO A 73 -1.06 4.29 -12.64
C PRO A 73 -2.00 4.69 -13.79
N ARG A 74 -3.07 3.92 -14.02
CA ARG A 74 -4.08 4.20 -15.05
C ARG A 74 -5.08 5.27 -14.60
N ILE A 75 -5.14 5.56 -13.31
CA ILE A 75 -5.98 6.61 -12.78
C ILE A 75 -5.23 7.93 -12.98
N ALA A 76 -5.73 8.76 -13.91
CA ALA A 76 -5.13 10.06 -14.24
C ALA A 76 -5.08 11.04 -13.05
N PHE A 77 -5.87 10.76 -12.00
CA PHE A 77 -5.82 11.48 -10.75
C PHE A 77 -4.62 10.99 -9.93
N ASN A 78 -3.59 11.83 -9.81
CA ASN A 78 -2.54 11.64 -8.82
C ASN A 78 -2.93 12.42 -7.55
N PRO A 79 -3.43 11.76 -6.48
CA PRO A 79 -3.83 12.44 -5.24
C PRO A 79 -2.73 13.31 -4.64
N ARG A 80 -1.46 13.04 -4.95
CA ARG A 80 -0.31 13.81 -4.48
C ARG A 80 -0.21 15.21 -5.09
N ASN A 81 -0.96 15.48 -6.16
CA ASN A 81 -0.99 16.78 -6.84
C ASN A 81 -2.08 17.72 -6.30
N TYR A 82 -2.94 17.24 -5.40
CA TYR A 82 -4.08 17.99 -4.89
C TYR A 82 -3.88 18.33 -3.42
N THR A 83 -4.18 19.57 -3.07
CA THR A 83 -4.23 20.03 -1.68
C THR A 83 -5.68 20.07 -1.22
N VAL A 84 -5.97 19.44 -0.10
CA VAL A 84 -7.31 19.46 0.50
C VAL A 84 -7.41 20.67 1.43
N PHE A 85 -8.44 21.48 1.24
CA PHE A 85 -8.77 22.61 2.11
C PHE A 85 -10.26 22.53 2.51
N PRO A 86 -10.61 22.97 3.72
CA PRO A 86 -12.00 23.01 4.15
C PRO A 86 -12.80 23.99 3.27
N PHE A 87 -14.02 23.60 2.89
CA PHE A 87 -14.90 24.40 2.05
C PHE A 87 -15.33 25.70 2.75
N GLU A 88 -15.56 25.65 4.05
CA GLU A 88 -15.88 26.80 4.89
C GLU A 88 -14.78 27.04 5.94
N PRO A 89 -14.44 28.29 6.24
CA PRO A 89 -13.52 28.61 7.31
C PRO A 89 -14.14 28.19 8.67
N PRO A 90 -13.35 27.65 9.60
CA PRO A 90 -13.85 27.29 10.92
C PRO A 90 -14.38 28.53 11.65
N ALA A 91 -15.57 28.41 12.23
CA ALA A 91 -16.26 29.50 12.91
C ALA A 91 -15.81 29.67 14.38
N ASN A 92 -15.15 28.67 14.97
CA ASN A 92 -14.68 28.70 16.35
C ASN A 92 -13.39 27.89 16.55
N ASP A 93 -12.69 28.15 17.66
CA ASP A 93 -11.43 27.49 18.00
C ASP A 93 -11.56 25.96 18.13
N GLN A 94 -12.71 25.46 18.55
CA GLN A 94 -12.97 24.02 18.63
C GLN A 94 -12.97 23.36 17.23
N GLN A 95 -13.58 24.02 16.24
CA GLN A 95 -13.58 23.57 14.85
C GLN A 95 -12.18 23.65 14.24
N VAL A 96 -11.40 24.69 14.58
CA VAL A 96 -9.98 24.76 14.20
C VAL A 96 -9.22 23.55 14.73
N GLN A 97 -9.40 23.22 16.01
CA GLN A 97 -8.73 22.08 16.64
C GLN A 97 -9.16 20.74 16.00
N ASN A 98 -10.46 20.53 15.79
CA ASN A 98 -10.96 19.31 15.15
C ASN A 98 -10.45 19.14 13.72
N LEU A 99 -10.47 20.20 12.90
CA LEU A 99 -9.97 20.17 11.53
C LEU A 99 -8.46 19.92 11.49
N SER A 100 -7.70 20.49 12.43
CA SER A 100 -6.25 20.25 12.53
C SER A 100 -5.91 18.78 12.77
N VAL A 101 -6.75 18.05 13.53
CA VAL A 101 -6.59 16.62 13.77
C VAL A 101 -7.05 15.82 12.56
N LEU A 102 -8.18 16.18 11.95
CA LEU A 102 -8.76 15.45 10.82
C LEU A 102 -7.89 15.54 9.55
N LEU A 103 -7.32 16.70 9.28
CA LEU A 103 -6.46 16.96 8.11
C LEU A 103 -4.98 16.70 8.40
N ARG A 104 -4.64 16.17 9.57
CA ARG A 104 -3.27 15.84 9.93
C ARG A 104 -2.73 14.74 9.02
N THR A 105 -1.61 14.99 8.37
CA THR A 105 -0.86 14.02 7.56
C THR A 105 0.40 13.50 8.26
N LYS A 106 0.74 14.04 9.44
CA LYS A 106 1.87 13.57 10.25
C LYS A 106 1.61 12.14 10.71
N LEU A 107 2.61 11.27 10.49
CA LEU A 107 2.60 9.87 10.88
C LEU A 107 2.35 9.67 12.38
N PHE A 108 1.97 8.45 12.74
CA PHE A 108 1.90 8.02 14.14
C PHE A 108 3.32 7.90 14.70
N PRO A 109 3.56 8.26 15.98
CA PRO A 109 4.89 8.24 16.58
C PRO A 109 5.63 6.90 16.42
N GLU A 110 4.91 5.79 16.54
CA GLU A 110 5.47 4.43 16.41
C GLU A 110 5.94 4.15 14.98
N LEU A 111 5.23 4.67 13.97
CA LEU A 111 5.62 4.56 12.57
C LEU A 111 6.77 5.51 12.23
N GLU A 112 6.81 6.71 12.82
CA GLU A 112 7.95 7.63 12.69
C GLU A 112 9.22 6.99 13.21
N GLN A 113 9.17 6.40 14.40
CA GLN A 113 10.30 5.69 14.99
C GLN A 113 10.74 4.50 14.13
N ALA A 114 9.80 3.67 13.66
CA ALA A 114 10.13 2.52 12.82
C ALA A 114 10.76 2.93 11.47
N ASP A 115 10.33 4.04 10.89
CA ASP A 115 10.94 4.59 9.67
C ASP A 115 12.34 5.15 9.95
N GLU A 116 12.55 5.83 11.08
CA GLU A 116 13.87 6.30 11.51
C GLU A 116 14.84 5.14 11.76
N GLU A 117 14.39 4.07 12.42
CA GLU A 117 15.16 2.86 12.66
C GLU A 117 15.52 2.18 11.34
N ARG A 118 14.57 2.02 10.41
CA ARG A 118 14.84 1.47 9.08
C ARG A 118 15.84 2.30 8.28
N ILE A 119 15.79 3.63 8.39
CA ILE A 119 16.77 4.52 7.75
C ILE A 119 18.14 4.32 8.38
N LYS A 120 18.23 4.22 9.72
CA LYS A 120 19.50 3.97 10.43
C LYS A 120 20.09 2.61 10.06
N GLU A 121 19.27 1.57 9.99
CA GLU A 121 19.69 0.21 9.61
C GLU A 121 20.06 0.10 8.13
N GLY A 122 19.32 0.80 7.25
CA GLY A 122 19.61 0.91 5.82
C GLY A 122 20.77 1.85 5.49
N THR A 123 21.33 2.56 6.47
CA THR A 123 22.53 3.38 6.30
C THR A 123 23.75 2.46 6.30
N ILE A 124 24.20 2.08 5.10
CA ILE A 124 25.47 1.39 4.91
C ILE A 124 26.60 2.26 5.47
N PRO A 125 27.49 1.74 6.35
CA PRO A 125 28.60 2.52 6.91
C PRO A 125 29.45 3.16 5.81
N GLY A 126 29.57 4.49 5.83
CA GLY A 126 30.39 5.27 4.88
C GLY A 126 29.63 6.12 3.85
N LEU A 127 28.29 6.13 3.84
CA LEU A 127 27.47 7.05 3.06
C LEU A 127 26.99 8.24 3.93
N PRO A 128 26.91 9.47 3.39
CA PRO A 128 26.18 10.53 4.07
C PRO A 128 24.73 10.07 4.24
N ALA A 129 24.19 10.28 5.44
CA ALA A 129 22.80 9.98 5.76
C ALA A 129 21.92 10.49 4.60
N LEU A 130 21.07 9.60 4.06
CA LEU A 130 20.06 10.01 3.09
C LEU A 130 19.39 11.26 3.64
N PRO A 131 19.23 12.33 2.82
CA PRO A 131 18.58 13.53 3.31
C PRO A 131 17.25 13.11 3.95
N PRO A 132 16.93 13.65 5.14
CA PRO A 132 15.71 13.27 5.84
C PRO A 132 14.56 13.35 4.84
N SER A 133 13.76 12.28 4.79
CA SER A 133 12.51 12.27 4.04
C SER A 133 11.86 13.63 4.23
N PRO A 134 11.51 14.38 3.16
CA PRO A 134 11.10 15.76 3.29
C PRO A 134 10.01 15.81 4.35
N ALA A 135 10.28 16.56 5.42
CA ALA A 135 9.31 16.77 6.49
C ALA A 135 7.94 17.07 5.84
N PRO A 136 6.83 16.55 6.40
CA PRO A 136 5.52 16.56 5.74
C PRO A 136 4.99 17.97 5.36
N ASN A 137 5.69 19.04 5.77
CA ASN A 137 5.35 20.43 5.51
C ASN A 137 6.22 21.13 4.44
N ARG A 138 7.16 20.45 3.78
CA ARG A 138 7.91 21.05 2.67
C ARG A 138 7.21 20.68 1.36
N ALA A 139 6.61 21.67 0.70
CA ALA A 139 6.04 21.51 -0.65
C ALA A 139 7.07 20.82 -1.55
N VAL A 140 6.83 19.54 -1.83
CA VAL A 140 7.70 18.72 -2.67
C VAL A 140 7.45 19.20 -4.09
N ASN A 141 8.41 19.96 -4.63
CA ASN A 141 8.39 20.34 -6.03
C ASN A 141 8.44 19.03 -6.85
N PRO A 142 7.42 18.68 -7.66
CA PRO A 142 7.34 17.37 -8.31
C PRO A 142 8.46 17.13 -9.34
N ALA A 143 9.17 18.20 -9.75
CA ALA A 143 10.37 18.13 -10.58
C ALA A 143 11.66 17.74 -9.81
N GLY A 144 11.61 17.62 -8.47
CA GLY A 144 12.79 17.41 -7.62
C GLY A 144 12.94 16.01 -7.03
N VAL A 145 11.97 15.11 -7.20
CA VAL A 145 11.98 13.76 -6.57
C VAL A 145 12.94 12.80 -7.27
N ASN A 146 13.40 13.11 -8.49
CA ASN A 146 14.22 12.22 -9.31
C ASN A 146 15.60 12.78 -9.68
N THR A 147 15.97 13.98 -9.21
CA THR A 147 17.29 14.56 -9.48
C THR A 147 18.16 14.36 -8.24
N PRO A 148 19.18 13.49 -8.27
CA PRO A 148 20.08 13.34 -7.15
C PRO A 148 20.80 14.68 -6.94
N VAL A 149 20.43 15.38 -5.87
CA VAL A 149 21.22 16.48 -5.31
C VAL A 149 22.38 15.81 -4.58
N GLY A 150 23.54 15.82 -5.21
CA GLY A 150 24.74 15.16 -4.72
C GLY A 150 25.94 15.41 -5.64
N THR A 151 27.13 15.29 -5.08
CA THR A 151 28.42 15.24 -5.76
C THR A 151 28.42 14.17 -6.85
N ALA A 152 29.36 14.28 -7.81
CA ALA A 152 29.46 13.31 -8.91
C ALA A 152 29.64 11.86 -8.41
N ASP A 153 30.31 11.67 -7.28
CA ASP A 153 30.53 10.36 -6.67
C ASP A 153 29.26 9.78 -6.04
N GLU A 154 28.45 10.60 -5.36
CA GLU A 154 27.15 10.18 -4.83
C GLU A 154 26.19 9.77 -5.96
N LYS A 155 26.22 10.47 -7.10
CA LYS A 155 25.42 10.09 -8.29
C LYS A 155 25.86 8.75 -8.87
N LYS A 156 27.16 8.49 -8.92
CA LYS A 156 27.71 7.21 -9.42
C LYS A 156 27.31 6.06 -8.50
N GLN A 157 27.41 6.27 -7.18
CA GLN A 157 26.98 5.30 -6.19
C GLN A 157 25.46 5.04 -6.28
N TRP A 158 24.64 6.09 -6.35
CA TRP A 158 23.19 5.98 -6.54
C TRP A 158 22.82 5.14 -7.76
N ASN A 159 23.46 5.39 -8.91
CA ASN A 159 23.23 4.61 -10.13
C ASN A 159 23.62 3.13 -9.96
N ALA A 160 24.73 2.85 -9.26
CA ALA A 160 25.14 1.47 -8.97
C ALA A 160 24.13 0.76 -8.06
N TYR A 161 23.58 1.45 -7.05
CA TYR A 161 22.52 0.90 -6.19
C TYR A 161 21.23 0.64 -6.98
N LYS A 162 20.80 1.60 -7.80
CA LYS A 162 19.64 1.43 -8.68
C LYS A 162 19.78 0.20 -9.58
N LEU A 163 20.97 -0.01 -10.14
CA LEU A 163 21.26 -1.19 -10.95
C LEU A 163 21.17 -2.48 -10.13
N LYS A 164 21.72 -2.53 -8.91
CA LYS A 164 21.63 -3.69 -8.02
C LYS A 164 20.18 -4.04 -7.68
N VAL A 165 19.35 -3.05 -7.35
CA VAL A 165 17.92 -3.24 -7.08
C VAL A 165 17.22 -3.80 -8.32
N MET A 166 17.45 -3.22 -9.50
CA MET A 166 16.87 -3.72 -10.74
C MET A 166 17.27 -5.18 -11.04
N MET A 167 18.53 -5.55 -10.78
CA MET A 167 18.98 -6.94 -10.95
C MET A 167 18.31 -7.89 -9.95
N HIS A 168 18.13 -7.46 -8.70
CA HIS A 168 17.42 -8.22 -7.69
C HIS A 168 15.95 -8.43 -8.06
N ASP A 169 15.26 -7.37 -8.50
CA ASP A 169 13.86 -7.44 -8.94
C ASP A 169 13.70 -8.40 -10.13
N GLU A 170 14.64 -8.39 -11.07
CA GLU A 170 14.66 -9.33 -12.20
C GLU A 170 14.89 -10.77 -11.74
N LEU A 171 15.74 -10.99 -10.73
CA LEU A 171 15.96 -12.32 -10.16
C LEU A 171 14.67 -12.85 -9.50
N CYS A 172 13.98 -12.02 -8.70
CA CYS A 172 12.69 -12.37 -8.10
C CYS A 172 11.66 -12.71 -9.17
N ARG A 173 11.55 -11.89 -10.22
CA ARG A 173 10.63 -12.14 -11.34
C ARG A 173 10.91 -13.47 -12.05
N LYS A 174 12.19 -13.81 -12.25
CA LYS A 174 12.58 -15.11 -12.83
C LYS A 174 12.22 -16.27 -11.91
N ALA A 175 12.45 -16.12 -10.61
CA ALA A 175 12.08 -17.14 -9.63
C ALA A 175 10.57 -17.39 -9.61
N ASP A 176 9.76 -16.33 -9.67
CA ASP A 176 8.30 -16.44 -9.78
C ASP A 176 7.89 -17.22 -11.05
N GLY A 177 8.50 -16.93 -12.20
CA GLY A 177 8.22 -17.65 -13.45
C GLY A 177 8.60 -19.13 -13.39
N ILE A 178 9.73 -19.48 -12.75
CA ILE A 178 10.11 -20.89 -12.52
C ILE A 178 9.08 -21.58 -11.61
N PHE A 179 8.66 -20.90 -10.54
CA PHE A 179 7.68 -21.43 -9.60
C PHE A 179 6.33 -21.70 -10.28
N GLU A 180 5.83 -20.76 -11.08
CA GLU A 180 4.59 -20.93 -11.85
C GLU A 180 4.68 -22.10 -12.84
N GLN A 181 5.79 -22.19 -13.59
CA GLN A 181 6.01 -23.29 -14.53
C GLN A 181 6.00 -24.65 -13.84
N GLN A 182 6.65 -24.76 -12.67
CA GLN A 182 6.68 -26.00 -11.89
C GLN A 182 5.32 -26.32 -11.27
N ARG A 183 4.60 -25.32 -10.76
CA ARG A 183 3.24 -25.50 -10.23
C ARG A 183 2.29 -26.06 -11.28
N ASP A 184 2.32 -25.51 -12.49
CA ASP A 184 1.44 -25.93 -13.58
C ASP A 184 1.81 -27.34 -14.11
N MET A 185 3.11 -27.68 -14.08
CA MET A 185 3.61 -29.04 -14.38
C MET A 185 3.20 -30.07 -13.31
N VAL A 186 3.06 -29.67 -12.03
CA VAL A 186 2.61 -30.56 -10.95
C VAL A 186 1.11 -30.78 -11.03
N HIS A 187 0.30 -29.75 -11.27
CA HIS A 187 -1.16 -29.92 -11.41
C HIS A 187 -1.57 -30.80 -12.60
N THR A 188 -0.75 -30.85 -13.67
CA THR A 188 -0.97 -31.76 -14.80
C THR A 188 -0.58 -33.22 -14.51
N LYS A 189 0.26 -33.48 -13.50
CA LYS A 189 0.70 -34.84 -13.11
C LYS A 189 -0.12 -35.48 -11.99
N VAL A 190 -1.08 -34.77 -11.37
CA VAL A 190 -1.89 -35.29 -10.24
C VAL A 190 -3.25 -35.84 -10.71
N ARG A 191 -3.38 -36.24 -11.98
CA ARG A 191 -4.39 -37.23 -12.35
C ARG A 191 -3.73 -38.58 -12.16
N TYR A 192 -4.11 -39.29 -11.10
CA TYR A 192 -3.71 -40.68 -10.89
C TYR A 192 -4.11 -41.49 -12.12
N GLU A 193 -3.20 -41.66 -13.07
CA GLU A 193 -3.17 -42.84 -13.91
C GLU A 193 -2.59 -43.92 -13.01
N SER A 194 -3.48 -44.73 -12.45
CA SER A 194 -3.11 -46.03 -11.90
C SER A 194 -2.50 -46.82 -13.05
N ASP A 195 -1.18 -46.97 -13.03
CA ASP A 195 -0.39 -47.80 -13.96
C ASP A 195 -0.58 -49.30 -13.68
N ASP A 196 -1.77 -49.68 -13.23
CA ASP A 196 -2.15 -51.05 -12.89
C ASP A 196 -3.36 -51.43 -13.77
N GLY A 197 -3.08 -51.92 -14.98
CA GLY A 197 -4.11 -52.43 -15.89
C GLY A 197 -3.54 -52.96 -17.20
N ASP A 198 -3.44 -54.29 -17.26
CA ASP A 198 -3.47 -55.13 -18.47
C ASP A 198 -2.12 -55.54 -19.10
N GLU A 199 -1.30 -56.29 -18.34
CA GLU A 199 -0.62 -57.45 -18.93
C GLU A 199 -1.53 -58.68 -18.68
N GLU A 200 -2.50 -58.90 -19.58
CA GLU A 200 -3.20 -60.19 -19.69
C GLU A 200 -2.26 -61.21 -20.33
N ASP A 201 -2.14 -62.36 -19.66
CA ASP A 201 -1.43 -63.56 -20.08
C ASP A 201 -1.89 -64.07 -21.46
N ASP A 202 -0.92 -64.41 -22.32
CA ASP A 202 -1.07 -65.30 -23.49
C ASP A 202 -0.30 -66.62 -23.23
#